data_AF-A0A059X0J7-F1
#
_entry.id   AF-A0A059X0J7-F1
#
_cell.length_a   1.000
_cell.length_b   1.000
_cell.length_c   1.000
_cell.angle_alpha   90.00
_cell.angle_beta   90.00
_cell.angle_gamma   90.00
#
_symmetry.space_group_name_H-M   'P 1'
#
loop_
_entity.id
_entity.type
_entity.pdbx_description
1 polymer ?
#
loop_
_entity_poly.entity_id
_entity_poly.type
_entity_poly.pdbx_seq_one_letter_code
_entity_poly.pdbx_strand_id
1 'polypeptide(L)'
;MKTFVVGDIHGRRAQLAALLQALPREEASDTLVFLGDLIDRGPDAPGVVSDVLELQRENPERVVTLRGNHEQMMLDFIDEDSRLWLSPVTGGDLWLSPVTGGDQTFQQYTLSHLRVETEEDFENIRRRIEESVPAEHLEFFRRMPLYHEDEYALYVHAGLDHGKHPRDTDAHQLLWTRDVEFYKKYRGKPCVFGHTPTAFPALARSPRASRHLHFTQRHRD
;
A
#
# COMPACT_ATOMS: atom_id res chain seq x y z
N MET A 1 -24.60 1.21 -5.65
CA MET A 1 -23.22 0.76 -5.84
C MET A 1 -22.36 1.93 -6.26
N LYS A 2 -21.57 2.39 -5.30
CA LYS A 2 -20.49 3.37 -5.42
C LYS A 2 -19.18 2.61 -5.14
N THR A 3 -18.07 3.11 -5.69
CA THR A 3 -16.74 2.67 -5.31
C THR A 3 -16.07 3.76 -4.48
N PHE A 4 -15.63 3.40 -3.28
CA PHE A 4 -14.80 4.24 -2.42
C PHE A 4 -13.36 3.76 -2.53
N VAL A 5 -12.43 4.71 -2.66
CA VAL A 5 -11.01 4.40 -2.82
C VAL A 5 -10.23 5.07 -1.70
N VAL A 6 -9.43 4.28 -1.00
CA VAL A 6 -8.56 4.72 0.10
C VAL A 6 -7.12 4.60 -0.38
N GLY A 7 -6.40 5.72 -0.34
CA GLY A 7 -4.98 5.76 -0.67
C GLY A 7 -4.10 5.22 0.46
N ASP A 8 -2.81 5.51 0.39
CA ASP A 8 -1.76 5.03 1.29
C ASP A 8 -2.14 5.28 2.77
N ILE A 9 -2.03 4.23 3.60
CA ILE A 9 -2.43 4.28 5.02
C ILE A 9 -1.20 4.40 5.92
N HIS A 10 -0.13 3.68 5.61
CA HIS A 10 1.15 3.74 6.31
C HIS A 10 1.01 3.68 7.83
N GLY A 11 0.45 2.60 8.37
CA GLY A 11 0.31 2.37 9.82
C GLY A 11 -0.53 3.40 10.57
N ARG A 12 -1.27 4.28 9.89
CA ARG A 12 -2.13 5.32 10.49
C ARG A 12 -3.50 4.78 10.89
N ARG A 13 -3.53 3.75 11.75
CA ARG A 13 -4.76 3.04 12.14
C ARG A 13 -5.87 3.95 12.66
N ALA A 14 -5.55 4.90 13.53
CA ALA A 14 -6.55 5.83 14.09
C ALA A 14 -7.22 6.67 13.00
N GLN A 15 -6.45 7.13 12.01
CA GLN A 15 -6.99 7.88 10.90
C GLN A 15 -7.75 7.01 9.90
N LEU A 16 -7.33 5.76 9.69
CA LEU A 16 -8.10 4.78 8.93
C LEU A 16 -9.47 4.56 9.58
N ALA A 17 -9.52 4.30 10.88
CA ALA A 17 -10.76 4.12 11.61
C ALA A 17 -11.68 5.35 11.51
N ALA A 18 -11.13 6.56 11.70
CA ALA A 18 -11.88 7.80 11.56
C ALA A 18 -12.39 8.02 10.12
N LEU A 19 -11.59 7.68 9.11
CA LEU A 19 -12.00 7.74 7.70
C LEU A 19 -13.17 6.79 7.44
N LEU A 20 -13.03 5.51 7.80
CA LEU A 20 -14.05 4.48 7.57
C LEU A 20 -15.40 4.84 8.23
N GLN A 21 -15.38 5.41 9.44
CA GLN A 21 -16.58 5.90 10.12
C GLN A 21 -17.23 7.09 9.41
N ALA A 22 -16.43 7.94 8.74
CA ALA A 22 -16.93 9.12 8.03
C ALA A 22 -17.40 8.81 6.60
N LEU A 23 -17.05 7.66 6.03
CA LEU A 23 -17.47 7.29 4.68
C LEU A 23 -18.98 7.03 4.64
N PRO A 24 -19.74 7.70 3.75
CA PRO A 24 -21.16 7.41 3.55
C PRO A 24 -21.36 6.15 2.69
N ARG A 25 -20.74 5.04 3.11
CA ARG A 25 -20.67 3.76 2.42
C ARG A 25 -21.78 2.83 2.91
N GLU A 26 -22.48 2.20 1.99
CA GLU A 26 -23.40 1.11 2.29
C GLU A 26 -22.68 -0.22 2.11
N GLU A 27 -22.30 -0.90 3.19
CA GLU A 27 -21.45 -2.10 3.14
C GLU A 27 -22.03 -3.24 2.30
N ALA A 28 -23.36 -3.36 2.29
CA ALA A 28 -24.07 -4.38 1.54
C ALA A 28 -24.08 -4.16 0.02
N SER A 29 -23.74 -2.97 -0.49
CA SER A 29 -23.91 -2.64 -1.90
C SER A 29 -22.76 -1.84 -2.54
N ASP A 30 -21.90 -1.21 -1.74
CA ASP A 30 -20.79 -0.38 -2.22
C ASP A 30 -19.44 -1.12 -2.10
N THR A 31 -18.53 -0.83 -3.02
CA THR A 31 -17.18 -1.39 -3.07
C THR A 31 -16.20 -0.46 -2.35
N LEU A 32 -15.25 -1.02 -1.63
CA LEU A 32 -14.13 -0.34 -0.99
C LEU A 32 -12.82 -0.87 -1.58
N VAL A 33 -11.99 0.01 -2.13
CA VAL A 33 -10.69 -0.33 -2.70
C VAL A 33 -9.59 0.36 -1.90
N PHE A 34 -8.68 -0.42 -1.32
CA PHE A 34 -7.44 0.07 -0.74
C PHE A 34 -6.34 0.00 -1.79
N LEU A 35 -5.61 1.09 -2.00
CA LEU A 35 -4.57 1.19 -3.04
C LEU A 35 -3.21 0.63 -2.62
N GLY A 36 -3.11 -0.01 -1.45
CA GLY A 36 -1.85 -0.54 -0.89
C GLY A 36 -1.16 0.42 0.08
N ASP A 37 0.08 0.11 0.42
CA ASP A 37 0.89 0.85 1.42
C ASP A 37 0.15 0.94 2.76
N LEU A 38 -0.19 -0.23 3.29
CA LEU A 38 -0.79 -0.40 4.61
C LEU A 38 0.25 -0.24 5.71
N ILE A 39 1.47 -0.70 5.46
CA ILE A 39 2.57 -0.76 6.43
C ILE A 39 3.54 0.42 6.28
N ASP A 40 4.51 0.45 7.20
CA ASP A 40 5.62 1.40 7.30
C ASP A 40 5.21 2.83 7.67
N ARG A 41 6.19 3.61 8.17
CA ARG A 41 6.13 5.04 8.54
C ARG A 41 5.18 5.47 9.68
N GLY A 42 4.08 4.77 9.90
CA GLY A 42 3.12 5.07 10.94
C GLY A 42 3.27 4.22 12.20
N PRO A 43 2.53 4.55 13.26
CA PRO A 43 2.73 3.98 14.58
C PRO A 43 2.11 2.58 14.79
N ASP A 44 1.20 2.13 13.92
CA ASP A 44 0.49 0.86 14.11
C ASP A 44 0.21 0.15 12.76
N ALA A 45 1.27 -0.32 12.10
CA ALA A 45 1.15 -1.15 10.90
C ALA A 45 0.45 -2.50 11.18
N PRO A 46 0.79 -3.27 12.25
CA PRO A 46 0.10 -4.52 12.54
C PRO A 46 -1.40 -4.36 12.69
N GLY A 47 -1.86 -3.34 13.41
CA GLY A 47 -3.28 -3.07 13.60
C GLY A 47 -4.00 -2.64 12.33
N VAL A 48 -3.36 -1.84 11.45
CA VAL A 48 -3.91 -1.53 10.13
C VAL A 48 -4.13 -2.81 9.32
N VAL A 49 -3.12 -3.68 9.27
CA VAL A 49 -3.19 -4.91 8.49
C VAL A 49 -4.30 -5.82 9.02
N SER A 50 -4.42 -5.97 10.35
CA SER A 50 -5.50 -6.75 10.96
C SER A 50 -6.88 -6.17 10.64
N ASP A 51 -7.08 -4.86 10.78
CA ASP A 51 -8.38 -4.23 10.51
C ASP A 51 -8.78 -4.38 9.03
N VAL A 52 -7.85 -4.17 8.09
CA VAL A 52 -8.12 -4.27 6.64
C VAL A 52 -8.36 -5.73 6.23
N LEU A 53 -7.59 -6.67 6.77
CA LEU A 53 -7.78 -8.10 6.54
C LEU A 53 -9.15 -8.56 7.04
N GLU A 54 -9.57 -8.13 8.24
CA GLU A 54 -10.88 -8.46 8.79
C GLU A 54 -12.01 -7.91 7.92
N LEU A 55 -11.93 -6.63 7.53
CA LEU A 55 -12.89 -6.01 6.60
C LEU A 55 -13.01 -6.79 5.29
N GLN A 56 -11.88 -7.23 4.72
CA GLN A 56 -11.86 -8.04 3.51
C GLN A 56 -12.44 -9.43 3.72
N ARG A 57 -12.18 -10.06 4.86
CA ARG A 57 -12.72 -11.37 5.20
C ARG A 57 -14.24 -11.34 5.37
N GLU A 58 -14.78 -10.27 5.94
CA GLU A 58 -16.22 -10.09 6.11
C GLU A 58 -16.93 -9.76 4.80
N ASN A 59 -16.23 -9.12 3.85
CA ASN A 59 -16.81 -8.63 2.60
C ASN A 59 -15.92 -8.93 1.37
N PRO A 60 -15.62 -10.20 1.06
CA PRO A 60 -14.60 -10.58 0.07
C PRO A 60 -14.91 -10.12 -1.36
N GLU A 61 -16.18 -9.97 -1.70
CA GLU A 61 -16.62 -9.51 -3.04
C GLU A 61 -16.63 -7.98 -3.18
N ARG A 62 -16.47 -7.23 -2.08
CA ARG A 62 -16.65 -5.77 -2.04
C ARG A 62 -15.48 -5.02 -1.45
N VAL A 63 -14.55 -5.69 -0.79
CA VAL A 63 -13.33 -5.08 -0.27
C VAL A 63 -12.16 -5.63 -1.05
N VAL A 64 -11.51 -4.76 -1.81
CA VAL A 64 -10.34 -5.09 -2.62
C VAL A 64 -9.14 -4.37 -2.04
N THR A 65 -8.08 -5.10 -1.72
CA THR A 65 -6.85 -4.52 -1.19
C THR A 65 -5.72 -4.79 -2.17
N LEU A 66 -5.24 -3.74 -2.83
CA LEU A 66 -4.11 -3.82 -3.75
C LEU A 66 -2.80 -3.90 -2.98
N ARG A 67 -1.79 -4.54 -3.58
CA ARG A 67 -0.44 -4.54 -3.04
C ARG A 67 0.23 -3.20 -3.31
N GLY A 68 0.83 -2.60 -2.27
CA GLY A 68 1.72 -1.45 -2.40
C GLY A 68 3.18 -1.86 -2.54
N ASN A 69 4.04 -0.89 -2.84
CA ASN A 69 5.48 -1.18 -2.90
C ASN A 69 6.05 -1.49 -1.52
N HIS A 70 5.42 -1.01 -0.44
CA HIS A 70 5.85 -1.30 0.93
C HIS A 70 5.60 -2.76 1.32
N GLU A 71 4.42 -3.31 1.00
CA GLU A 71 4.17 -4.75 1.18
C GLU A 71 5.10 -5.60 0.31
N GLN A 72 5.37 -5.17 -0.94
CA GLN A 72 6.30 -5.90 -1.81
C GLN A 72 7.73 -5.90 -1.26
N MET A 73 8.24 -4.76 -0.79
CA MET A 73 9.56 -4.67 -0.16
C MET A 73 9.71 -5.60 1.04
N MET A 74 8.69 -5.68 1.90
CA MET A 74 8.71 -6.58 3.06
C MET A 74 8.71 -8.06 2.62
N LEU A 75 7.90 -8.41 1.61
CA LEU A 75 7.89 -9.77 1.06
C LEU A 75 9.24 -10.13 0.44
N ASP A 76 9.82 -9.24 -0.37
CA ASP A 76 11.14 -9.44 -0.98
C ASP A 76 12.21 -9.61 0.10
N PHE A 77 12.14 -8.82 1.18
CA PHE A 77 13.06 -8.93 2.32
C PHE A 77 12.97 -10.29 3.02
N ILE A 78 11.76 -10.85 3.19
CA ILE A 78 11.53 -12.13 3.87
C ILE A 78 11.88 -13.31 2.95
N ASP A 79 11.39 -13.27 1.71
CA ASP A 79 11.38 -14.41 0.77
C ASP A 79 12.70 -14.58 0.02
N GLU A 80 13.48 -13.50 -0.20
CA GLU A 80 14.73 -13.61 -0.93
C GLU A 80 15.91 -14.08 -0.05
N ASP A 81 16.47 -15.24 -0.39
CA ASP A 81 17.76 -15.77 0.09
C ASP A 81 18.98 -14.98 -0.48
N SER A 82 18.77 -13.75 -0.95
CA SER A 82 19.70 -13.09 -1.88
C SER A 82 20.77 -12.29 -1.14
N ARG A 83 22.00 -12.84 -1.15
CA ARG A 83 23.27 -12.13 -0.88
C ARG A 83 23.48 -10.86 -1.73
N LEU A 84 22.52 -10.48 -2.57
CA LEU A 84 22.49 -9.23 -3.33
C LEU A 84 22.28 -8.02 -2.42
N TRP A 85 21.69 -8.17 -1.23
CA TRP A 85 21.32 -7.02 -0.37
C TRP A 85 22.47 -6.33 0.39
N LEU A 86 23.68 -6.91 0.39
CA LEU A 86 24.89 -6.26 0.92
C LEU A 86 25.47 -5.20 -0.02
N SER A 87 24.91 -5.08 -1.22
CA SER A 87 25.22 -3.99 -2.12
C SER A 87 24.29 -2.81 -1.80
N PRO A 88 24.81 -1.60 -1.54
CA PRO A 88 24.01 -0.39 -1.35
C PRO A 88 23.17 0.01 -2.59
N VAL A 89 23.22 -0.78 -3.66
CA VAL A 89 22.54 -0.57 -4.94
C VAL A 89 21.27 -1.44 -5.08
N THR A 90 21.13 -2.52 -4.29
CA THR A 90 20.18 -3.61 -4.59
C THR A 90 18.97 -3.69 -3.65
N GLY A 91 18.97 -3.00 -2.50
CA GLY A 91 17.73 -2.51 -1.86
C GLY A 91 17.21 -3.17 -0.55
N GLY A 92 18.01 -3.94 0.20
CA GLY A 92 17.47 -4.74 1.33
C GLY A 92 17.47 -3.90 2.60
N ASP A 93 18.58 -3.17 2.75
CA ASP A 93 18.66 -1.94 3.54
C ASP A 93 17.61 -0.89 3.13
N LEU A 94 17.04 -0.96 1.92
CA LEU A 94 16.04 0.02 1.48
C LEU A 94 14.73 -0.17 2.24
N TRP A 95 14.27 -1.40 2.49
CA TRP A 95 13.04 -1.58 3.28
C TRP A 95 13.25 -1.19 4.73
N LEU A 96 14.35 -1.63 5.33
CA LEU A 96 14.68 -1.32 6.72
C LEU A 96 15.18 0.12 6.94
N SER A 97 15.28 0.92 5.88
CA SER A 97 15.68 2.32 5.97
C SER A 97 14.62 3.14 6.72
N PRO A 98 15.01 4.09 7.59
CA PRO A 98 14.08 5.06 8.16
C PRO A 98 13.32 5.91 7.12
N VAL A 99 13.85 6.01 5.89
CA VAL A 99 13.21 6.76 4.79
C VAL A 99 11.96 6.04 4.26
N THR A 100 12.02 4.71 4.17
CA THR A 100 10.86 3.89 3.79
C THR A 100 9.98 3.61 4.99
N GLY A 101 10.57 3.49 6.19
CA GLY A 101 9.88 3.29 7.46
C GLY A 101 9.63 1.83 7.82
N GLY A 102 10.29 0.89 7.13
CA GLY A 102 10.21 -0.54 7.46
C GLY A 102 10.91 -0.89 8.77
N ASP A 103 11.85 -0.07 9.25
CA ASP A 103 12.39 -0.16 10.62
C ASP A 103 11.31 -0.05 11.69
N GLN A 104 10.29 0.78 11.46
CA GLN A 104 9.16 0.96 12.38
C GLN A 104 8.25 -0.27 12.35
N THR A 105 7.89 -0.76 11.15
CA THR A 105 7.12 -2.00 11.00
C THR A 105 7.84 -3.18 11.64
N PHE A 106 9.15 -3.28 11.43
CA PHE A 106 9.99 -4.29 12.07
C PHE A 106 9.88 -4.23 13.60
N GLN A 107 10.06 -3.04 14.19
CA GLN A 107 9.95 -2.87 15.63
C GLN A 107 8.55 -3.22 16.16
N GLN A 108 7.50 -2.89 15.41
CA GLN A 108 6.11 -3.13 15.79
C GLN A 108 5.76 -4.62 15.81
N TYR A 109 6.21 -5.41 14.83
CA TYR A 109 5.98 -6.85 14.81
C TYR A 109 6.91 -7.62 15.77
N THR A 110 8.18 -7.23 15.86
CA THR A 110 9.21 -8.01 16.58
C THR A 110 9.44 -7.57 18.02
N LEU A 111 8.89 -6.42 18.40
CA LEU A 111 9.14 -5.74 19.68
C LEU A 111 10.65 -5.55 19.96
N SER A 112 11.47 -5.47 18.91
CA SER A 112 12.92 -5.45 18.97
C SER A 112 13.47 -4.27 18.19
N HIS A 113 14.53 -3.63 18.69
CA HIS A 113 15.22 -2.58 17.94
C HIS A 113 15.99 -3.16 16.76
N LEU A 114 15.97 -2.43 15.64
CA LEU A 114 16.73 -2.77 14.47
C LEU A 114 18.22 -2.40 14.68
N ARG A 115 19.12 -3.36 14.48
CA ARG A 115 20.57 -3.13 14.48
C ARG A 115 21.22 -4.11 13.50
N VAL A 116 21.79 -3.57 12.42
CA VAL A 116 22.51 -4.36 11.40
C VAL A 116 23.92 -3.80 11.28
N GLU A 117 24.91 -4.54 11.76
CA GLU A 117 26.34 -4.20 11.60
C GLU A 117 27.09 -5.25 10.78
N THR A 118 26.55 -6.47 10.75
CA THR A 118 27.15 -7.64 10.09
C THR A 118 26.12 -8.37 9.22
N GLU A 119 26.61 -9.23 8.33
CA GLU A 119 25.74 -10.13 7.54
C GLU A 119 24.92 -11.07 8.42
N GLU A 120 25.48 -11.49 9.56
CA GLU A 120 24.80 -12.34 10.54
C GLU A 120 23.64 -11.60 11.21
N ASP A 121 23.82 -10.31 11.55
CA ASP A 121 22.74 -9.48 12.08
C ASP A 121 21.59 -9.35 11.08
N PHE A 122 21.91 -9.18 9.80
CA PHE A 122 20.90 -9.08 8.73
C PHE A 122 20.06 -10.35 8.65
N GLU A 123 20.69 -11.52 8.59
CA GLU A 123 19.98 -12.80 8.53
C GLU A 123 19.17 -13.07 9.81
N ASN A 124 19.69 -12.68 10.98
CA ASN A 124 18.97 -12.77 12.24
C ASN A 124 17.72 -11.89 12.26
N ILE A 125 17.80 -10.67 11.72
CA ILE A 125 16.67 -9.75 11.60
C ILE A 125 15.65 -10.26 10.58
N ARG A 126 16.10 -10.77 9.42
CA ARG A 126 15.24 -11.41 8.42
C ARG A 126 14.41 -12.53 9.02
N ARG A 127 15.06 -13.46 9.69
CA ARG A 127 14.38 -14.56 10.39
C ARG A 127 13.44 -14.08 11.47
N ARG A 128 13.86 -13.08 12.24
CA ARG A 128 13.04 -12.54 13.33
C ARG A 128 11.75 -11.93 12.81
N ILE A 129 11.79 -11.15 11.73
CA ILE A 129 10.55 -10.60 11.16
C ILE A 129 9.67 -11.71 10.59
N GLU A 130 10.26 -12.67 9.87
CA GLU A 130 9.55 -13.83 9.32
C GLU A 130 8.80 -14.61 10.42
N GLU A 131 9.45 -14.84 11.57
CA GLU A 131 8.86 -15.55 12.72
C GLU A 131 7.84 -14.71 13.51
N SER A 132 7.96 -13.38 13.47
CA SER A 132 7.13 -12.49 14.30
C SER A 132 5.84 -12.03 13.60
N VAL A 133 5.82 -12.01 12.27
CA VAL A 133 4.64 -11.59 11.51
C VAL A 133 3.62 -12.72 11.51
N PRO A 134 2.34 -12.47 11.89
CA PRO A 134 1.30 -13.50 11.81
C PRO A 134 1.22 -14.10 10.39
N ALA A 135 1.15 -15.42 10.29
CA ALA A 135 1.11 -16.10 8.99
C ALA A 135 -0.04 -15.60 8.11
N GLU A 136 -1.18 -15.24 8.70
CA GLU A 136 -2.31 -14.67 7.97
C GLU A 136 -2.02 -13.30 7.34
N HIS A 137 -1.13 -12.49 7.93
CA HIS A 137 -0.71 -11.22 7.35
C HIS A 137 0.21 -11.43 6.15
N LEU A 138 1.19 -12.35 6.24
CA LEU A 138 2.06 -12.68 5.11
C LEU A 138 1.28 -13.26 3.94
N GLU A 139 0.38 -14.21 4.23
CA GLU A 139 -0.50 -14.78 3.21
C GLU A 139 -1.45 -13.74 2.62
N PHE A 140 -1.91 -12.78 3.42
CA PHE A 140 -2.69 -11.66 2.94
C PHE A 140 -1.90 -10.81 1.94
N PHE A 141 -0.68 -10.38 2.29
CA PHE A 141 0.19 -9.61 1.38
C PHE A 141 0.47 -10.36 0.07
N ARG A 142 0.78 -11.66 0.15
CA ARG A 142 1.03 -12.52 -1.02
C ARG A 142 -0.18 -12.68 -1.93
N ARG A 143 -1.40 -12.56 -1.40
CA ARG A 143 -2.66 -12.64 -2.17
C ARG A 143 -3.18 -11.31 -2.70
N MET A 144 -2.68 -10.18 -2.20
CA MET A 144 -3.08 -8.87 -2.70
C MET A 144 -2.80 -8.76 -4.22
N PRO A 145 -3.82 -8.47 -5.05
CA PRO A 145 -3.61 -8.26 -6.48
C PRO A 145 -2.84 -6.95 -6.73
N LEU A 146 -2.15 -6.89 -7.87
CA LEU A 146 -1.42 -5.67 -8.30
C LEU A 146 -2.34 -4.62 -8.93
N TYR A 147 -3.54 -5.01 -9.35
CA TYR A 147 -4.53 -4.10 -9.89
C TYR A 147 -5.95 -4.63 -9.68
N HIS A 148 -6.92 -3.73 -9.79
CA HIS A 148 -8.34 -4.05 -9.90
C HIS A 148 -8.95 -3.23 -11.04
N GLU A 149 -10.02 -3.76 -11.63
CA GLU A 149 -10.77 -3.08 -12.68
C GLU A 149 -12.26 -3.35 -12.47
N ASP A 150 -13.06 -2.28 -12.50
CA ASP A 150 -14.52 -2.33 -12.56
C ASP A 150 -15.01 -1.59 -13.81
N GLU A 151 -16.31 -1.37 -14.01
CA GLU A 151 -16.83 -0.64 -15.17
C GLU A 151 -16.28 0.79 -15.30
N TYR A 152 -15.92 1.43 -14.19
CA TYR A 152 -15.66 2.86 -14.09
C TYR A 152 -14.18 3.21 -14.22
N ALA A 153 -13.29 2.39 -13.64
CA ALA A 153 -11.88 2.73 -13.53
C ALA A 153 -10.94 1.51 -13.48
N LEU A 154 -9.66 1.79 -13.71
CA LEU A 154 -8.52 0.97 -13.36
C LEU A 154 -7.99 1.47 -12.02
N TYR A 155 -7.69 0.55 -11.10
CA TYR A 155 -7.10 0.85 -9.80
C TYR A 155 -5.75 0.16 -9.73
N VAL A 156 -4.70 0.92 -9.48
CA VAL A 156 -3.32 0.45 -9.33
C VAL A 156 -2.65 1.20 -8.19
N HIS A 157 -1.57 0.67 -7.63
CA HIS A 157 -0.87 1.35 -6.55
C HIS A 157 -0.17 2.64 -7.04
N ALA A 158 0.68 2.56 -8.07
CA ALA A 158 1.51 3.69 -8.52
C ALA A 158 1.18 4.23 -9.92
N GLY A 159 1.05 3.36 -10.93
CA GLY A 159 0.79 3.77 -12.30
C GLY A 159 0.91 2.64 -13.32
N LEU A 160 0.99 2.98 -14.61
CA LEU A 160 0.96 2.02 -15.71
C LEU A 160 2.04 2.31 -16.75
N ASP A 161 2.44 1.27 -17.50
CA ASP A 161 3.19 1.43 -18.74
C ASP A 161 2.35 2.21 -19.76
N HIS A 162 3.00 3.10 -20.52
CA HIS A 162 2.32 3.92 -21.54
C HIS A 162 1.57 3.07 -22.56
N GLY A 163 0.27 3.34 -22.68
CA GLY A 163 -0.60 2.67 -23.66
C GLY A 163 -0.91 1.21 -23.35
N LYS A 164 -0.50 0.68 -22.20
CA LYS A 164 -0.78 -0.71 -21.79
C LYS A 164 -1.92 -0.78 -20.79
N HIS A 165 -2.57 -1.94 -20.78
CA HIS A 165 -3.48 -2.35 -19.72
C HIS A 165 -2.68 -2.77 -18.47
N PRO A 166 -3.20 -2.66 -17.22
CA PRO A 166 -2.49 -3.12 -16.02
C PRO A 166 -2.02 -4.58 -16.12
N ARG A 167 -2.85 -5.46 -16.67
CA ARG A 167 -2.50 -6.88 -16.93
C ARG A 167 -1.23 -7.09 -17.77
N ASP A 168 -0.88 -6.13 -18.63
CA ASP A 168 0.26 -6.18 -19.57
C ASP A 168 1.40 -5.22 -19.15
N THR A 169 1.22 -4.54 -18.02
CA THR A 169 2.19 -3.62 -17.43
C THR A 169 3.17 -4.40 -16.57
N ASP A 170 4.44 -4.01 -16.60
CA ASP A 170 5.45 -4.57 -15.72
C ASP A 170 5.09 -4.36 -14.23
N ALA A 171 5.26 -5.40 -13.40
CA ALA A 171 4.87 -5.35 -11.99
C ALA A 171 5.61 -4.25 -11.22
N HIS A 172 6.87 -3.97 -11.55
CA HIS A 172 7.61 -2.88 -10.95
C HIS A 172 6.98 -1.53 -11.31
N GLN A 173 6.46 -1.34 -12.52
CA GLN A 173 5.75 -0.10 -12.89
C GLN A 173 4.45 0.07 -12.10
N LEU A 174 3.69 -1.01 -11.88
CA LEU A 174 2.47 -0.98 -11.07
C LEU A 174 2.71 -0.53 -9.63
N LEU A 175 3.89 -0.84 -9.10
CA LEU A 175 4.26 -0.60 -7.70
C LEU A 175 5.11 0.65 -7.47
N TRP A 176 5.99 1.03 -8.41
CA TRP A 176 7.05 2.00 -8.12
C TRP A 176 7.05 3.24 -8.99
N THR A 177 6.25 3.27 -10.06
CA THR A 177 6.37 4.34 -11.05
C THR A 177 5.96 5.70 -10.48
N ARG A 178 6.75 6.72 -10.80
CA ARG A 178 6.43 8.14 -10.57
C ARG A 178 6.46 8.93 -11.87
N ASP A 179 6.14 8.25 -12.98
CA ASP A 179 6.28 8.83 -14.31
C ASP A 179 5.29 9.97 -14.55
N VAL A 180 5.84 11.19 -14.59
CA VAL A 180 5.11 12.43 -14.86
C VAL A 180 4.46 12.42 -16.24
N GLU A 181 5.05 11.75 -17.22
CA GLU A 181 4.48 11.64 -18.56
C GLU A 181 3.21 10.81 -18.52
N PHE A 182 3.18 9.70 -17.77
CA PHE A 182 1.96 8.92 -17.56
C PHE A 182 0.88 9.81 -16.93
N TYR A 183 1.19 10.52 -15.85
CA TYR A 183 0.24 11.40 -15.15
C TYR A 183 -0.35 12.50 -16.03
N LYS A 184 0.41 13.02 -16.99
CA LYS A 184 -0.03 14.13 -17.87
C LYS A 184 -0.69 13.65 -19.16
N LYS A 185 -0.22 12.54 -19.72
CA LYS A 185 -0.55 12.11 -21.10
C LYS A 185 -1.45 10.90 -21.16
N TYR A 186 -1.78 10.26 -20.04
CA TYR A 186 -2.73 9.15 -20.04
C TYR A 186 -4.10 9.57 -20.60
N ARG A 187 -4.64 8.81 -21.56
CA ARG A 187 -5.92 9.08 -22.25
C ARG A 187 -6.82 7.85 -22.36
N GLY A 188 -6.74 6.93 -21.39
CA GLY A 188 -7.57 5.73 -21.32
C GLY A 188 -8.75 5.85 -20.35
N LYS A 189 -9.31 4.71 -19.97
CA LYS A 189 -10.29 4.56 -18.87
C LYS A 189 -9.72 5.18 -17.59
N PRO A 190 -10.49 5.91 -16.77
CA PRO A 190 -9.97 6.54 -15.55
C PRO A 190 -9.05 5.61 -14.76
N CYS A 191 -7.85 6.10 -14.41
CA CYS A 191 -6.88 5.34 -13.64
C CYS A 191 -6.70 6.02 -12.28
N VAL A 192 -7.00 5.31 -11.21
CA VAL A 192 -6.92 5.79 -9.83
C VAL A 192 -5.72 5.11 -9.15
N PHE A 193 -4.86 5.91 -8.53
CA PHE A 193 -3.61 5.44 -7.93
C PHE A 193 -3.20 6.28 -6.71
N GLY A 194 -2.35 5.71 -5.87
CA GLY A 194 -1.78 6.28 -4.66
C GLY A 194 -0.30 6.61 -4.87
N HIS A 195 0.57 6.22 -3.93
CA HIS A 195 2.04 6.19 -4.02
C HIS A 195 2.78 7.55 -4.12
N THR A 196 2.24 8.49 -4.90
CA THR A 196 2.79 9.83 -5.10
C THR A 196 2.01 10.83 -4.26
N PRO A 197 2.58 11.38 -3.16
CA PRO A 197 1.90 12.36 -2.35
C PRO A 197 1.59 13.62 -3.17
N THR A 198 0.31 13.98 -3.26
CA THR A 198 -0.12 15.21 -3.94
C THR A 198 -0.68 16.21 -2.93
N ALA A 199 -0.14 17.43 -2.92
CA ALA A 199 -0.74 18.54 -2.20
C ALA A 199 -1.94 19.09 -3.00
N PHE A 200 -3.16 18.59 -2.73
CA PHE A 200 -4.40 19.23 -3.20
C PHE A 200 -5.06 20.03 -2.08
N PRO A 201 -5.71 21.18 -2.39
CA PRO A 201 -6.44 21.95 -1.40
C PRO A 201 -7.67 21.16 -0.92
N ALA A 202 -8.01 21.35 0.36
CA ALA A 202 -9.18 20.75 1.00
C ALA A 202 -10.44 20.90 0.13
N LEU A 203 -11.05 19.76 -0.21
CA LEU A 203 -12.42 19.60 -0.72
C LEU A 203 -12.94 20.76 -1.59
N ALA A 204 -12.43 20.91 -2.81
CA ALA A 204 -13.16 21.66 -3.82
C ALA A 204 -14.31 20.79 -4.34
N ARG A 205 -15.54 21.02 -3.84
CA ARG A 205 -16.78 20.50 -4.43
C ARG A 205 -16.85 20.98 -5.89
N SER A 206 -16.39 20.16 -6.84
CA SER A 206 -16.63 20.38 -8.27
C SER A 206 -18.06 19.95 -8.59
N PRO A 207 -18.92 20.83 -9.16
CA PRO A 207 -20.30 20.49 -9.51
C PRO A 207 -20.43 19.42 -10.61
N ARG A 208 -19.32 19.01 -11.24
CA ARG A 208 -19.28 17.99 -12.30
C ARG A 208 -18.74 16.62 -11.86
N ALA A 209 -18.31 16.48 -10.61
CA ALA A 209 -17.80 15.22 -10.05
C ALA A 209 -18.72 14.74 -8.92
N SER A 210 -20.00 14.50 -9.22
CA SER A 210 -21.00 14.13 -8.22
C SER A 210 -21.02 12.65 -7.82
N ARG A 211 -19.92 11.90 -8.00
CA ARG A 211 -19.84 10.48 -7.57
C ARG A 211 -18.54 10.01 -6.92
N HIS A 212 -17.46 10.79 -6.92
CA HIS A 212 -16.17 10.33 -6.40
C HIS A 212 -15.62 11.34 -5.40
N LEU A 213 -15.58 10.94 -4.12
CA LEU A 213 -15.00 11.70 -3.02
C LEU A 213 -13.60 11.18 -2.76
N HIS A 214 -12.59 12.02 -2.98
CA HIS A 214 -11.20 11.76 -2.59
C HIS A 214 -10.95 12.39 -1.22
N PHE A 215 -10.41 11.62 -0.27
CA PHE A 215 -10.02 12.07 1.06
C PHE A 215 -8.49 11.98 1.21
N THR A 216 -7.84 13.06 1.66
CA THR A 216 -6.42 13.04 2.04
C THR A 216 -6.17 13.80 3.34
N GLN A 217 -5.22 13.31 4.14
CA GLN A 217 -4.78 13.93 5.40
C GLN A 217 -3.89 15.15 5.13
N ARG A 218 -4.12 16.24 5.86
CA ARG A 218 -3.12 17.30 6.05
C ARG A 218 -2.11 16.81 7.09
N HIS A 219 -0.83 16.80 6.74
CA HIS A 219 0.22 16.99 7.74
C HIS A 219 0.18 18.45 8.20
N ARG A 220 -0.01 18.65 9.51
CA ARG A 220 0.46 19.87 10.18
C ARG A 220 1.62 19.45 11.05
N ASP A 221 2.71 20.18 10.92
CA ASP A 221 3.89 20.15 11.79
C ASP A 221 3.52 20.30 13.27
#